data_AF-A0A2E0Y647-F1
#
_entry.id   AF-A0A2E0Y647-F1
#
_cell.length_a   1.000
_cell.length_b   1.000
_cell.length_c   1.000
_cell.angle_alpha   90.00
_cell.angle_beta   90.00
_cell.angle_gamma   90.00
#
_symmetry.space_group_name_H-M   'P 1'
#
loop_
_entity.id
_entity.type
_entity.pdbx_description
1 polymer ?
#
loop_
_entity_poly.entity_id
_entity_poly.type
_entity_poly.pdbx_seq_one_letter_code
_entity_poly.pdbx_strand_id
1 'polypeptide(L)'
;MADRGATAAAPGGPAVADAHRYLVDRFTDLQQVLLEERDALLGRSPDRLETVLARKEALCRDITDRQQTLLGALGPDPVLPESMGDLRALAETCRSENALNGRIANRARRTTRRLLDALTGTSGDDAYDRPGQTPPRSRGTGHRLGTA
;
A
#
# COMPACT_ATOMS: atom_id res chain seq x y z
N MET A 1 -13.83 50.76 37.68
CA MET A 1 -12.64 50.70 36.82
C MET A 1 -12.73 49.41 36.02
N ALA A 2 -12.81 49.56 34.71
CA ALA A 2 -13.21 48.53 33.77
C ALA A 2 -12.21 47.36 33.69
N ASP A 3 -12.76 46.17 33.88
CA ASP A 3 -12.79 45.09 32.88
C ASP A 3 -11.63 45.08 31.87
N ARG A 4 -10.70 44.15 32.08
CA ARG A 4 -9.89 43.54 31.02
C ARG A 4 -9.80 42.05 31.30
N GLY A 5 -10.94 41.37 31.17
CA GLY A 5 -10.96 39.95 30.82
C GLY A 5 -10.33 39.78 29.45
N ALA A 6 -9.00 39.70 29.39
CA ALA A 6 -8.28 39.23 28.22
C ALA A 6 -8.58 37.73 28.06
N THR A 7 -9.69 37.43 27.38
CA THR A 7 -9.98 36.10 26.87
C THR A 7 -8.83 35.71 25.95
N ALA A 8 -7.98 34.79 26.45
CA ALA A 8 -7.00 34.10 25.64
C ALA A 8 -7.73 33.53 24.41
N ALA A 9 -7.44 34.09 23.23
CA ALA A 9 -7.91 33.52 21.98
C ALA A 9 -7.35 32.09 21.91
N ALA A 10 -8.23 31.10 22.03
CA ALA A 10 -7.86 29.70 21.99
C ALA A 10 -7.05 29.41 20.71
N PRO A 11 -5.96 28.63 20.80
CA PRO A 11 -5.17 28.26 19.63
C PRO A 11 -6.01 27.33 18.76
N GLY A 12 -6.57 27.88 17.67
CA GLY A 12 -7.42 27.16 16.72
C GLY A 12 -8.79 27.84 16.56
N GLY A 13 -8.86 28.86 15.72
CA GLY A 13 -10.12 29.48 15.34
C GLY A 13 -11.09 28.49 14.66
N PRO A 14 -12.37 28.86 14.45
CA PRO A 14 -13.41 27.98 13.90
C PRO A 14 -13.01 27.34 12.56
N ALA A 15 -12.24 28.06 11.72
CA ALA A 15 -11.73 27.54 10.45
C ALA A 15 -10.82 26.31 10.59
N VAL A 16 -10.02 26.22 11.66
CA VAL A 16 -9.12 25.08 11.92
C VAL A 16 -9.92 23.89 12.40
N ALA A 17 -10.92 24.10 13.26
CA ALA A 17 -11.82 23.05 13.74
C ALA A 17 -12.67 22.47 12.60
N ASP A 18 -13.17 23.32 11.69
CA ASP A 18 -13.93 22.87 10.52
C ASP A 18 -13.05 22.12 9.52
N ALA A 19 -11.83 22.60 9.26
CA ALA A 19 -10.87 21.89 8.43
C ALA A 19 -10.46 20.55 9.04
N HIS A 20 -10.29 20.49 10.36
CA HIS A 20 -10.01 19.25 11.08
C HIS A 20 -11.15 18.23 10.91
N ARG A 21 -12.40 18.64 11.18
CA ARG A 21 -13.58 17.78 11.02
C ARG A 21 -13.68 17.26 9.59
N TYR A 22 -13.51 18.16 8.62
CA TYR A 22 -13.50 17.79 7.20
C TYR A 22 -12.44 16.73 6.89
N LEU A 23 -11.21 16.90 7.37
CA LEU A 23 -10.15 15.92 7.13
C LEU A 23 -10.47 14.58 7.79
N VAL A 24 -11.06 14.56 9.00
CA VAL A 24 -11.47 13.32 9.67
C VAL A 24 -12.50 12.58 8.82
N ASP A 25 -13.51 13.29 8.30
CA ASP A 25 -14.54 12.70 7.45
C ASP A 25 -13.91 12.12 6.17
N ARG A 26 -13.03 12.86 5.50
CA ARG A 26 -12.36 12.41 4.27
C ARG A 26 -11.42 11.23 4.49
N PHE A 27 -10.69 11.17 5.59
CA PHE A 27 -9.86 10.03 5.92
C PHE A 27 -10.71 8.80 6.28
N THR A 28 -11.88 9.00 6.89
CA THR A 28 -12.84 7.92 7.16
C THR A 28 -13.42 7.36 5.86
N ASP A 29 -13.80 8.24 4.93
CA ASP A 29 -14.22 7.85 3.58
C ASP A 29 -13.12 7.10 2.83
N LEU A 30 -11.87 7.56 2.94
CA LEU A 30 -10.72 6.89 2.33
C LEU A 30 -10.51 5.50 2.91
N GLN A 31 -10.61 5.34 4.23
CA GLN A 31 -10.53 4.04 4.89
C GLN A 31 -11.59 3.08 4.33
N GLN A 32 -12.84 3.55 4.19
CA GLN A 32 -13.91 2.73 3.64
C GLN A 32 -13.63 2.31 2.19
N VAL A 33 -13.14 3.23 1.35
CA VAL A 33 -12.75 2.93 -0.03
C VAL A 33 -11.60 1.91 -0.09
N LEU A 34 -10.66 1.94 0.85
CA LEU A 34 -9.59 0.95 0.94
C LEU A 34 -10.11 -0.44 1.34
N LEU A 35 -11.14 -0.51 2.19
CA LEU A 35 -11.79 -1.77 2.53
C LEU A 35 -12.57 -2.33 1.32
N GLU A 36 -13.27 -1.47 0.58
CA GLU A 36 -13.93 -1.84 -0.67
C GLU A 36 -12.93 -2.32 -1.75
N GLU A 37 -11.76 -1.68 -1.85
CA GLU A 37 -10.65 -2.11 -2.71
C GLU A 37 -10.22 -3.53 -2.36
N ARG A 38 -10.05 -3.80 -1.07
CA ARG A 38 -9.66 -5.13 -0.57
C ARG A 38 -10.67 -6.19 -0.97
N ASP A 39 -11.96 -5.92 -0.78
CA ASP A 39 -13.03 -6.84 -1.15
C ASP A 39 -13.09 -7.06 -2.65
N ALA A 40 -12.88 -6.03 -3.46
CA ALA A 40 -12.81 -6.14 -4.92
C ALA A 40 -11.59 -6.95 -5.39
N LEU A 41 -10.43 -6.78 -4.75
CA LEU A 41 -9.22 -7.57 -5.02
C LEU A 41 -9.41 -9.05 -4.67
N LEU A 42 -10.00 -9.34 -3.50
CA LEU A 42 -10.27 -10.70 -3.05
C LEU A 42 -11.36 -11.37 -3.91
N GLY A 43 -12.41 -10.63 -4.26
CA GLY A 43 -13.51 -11.06 -5.13
C GLY A 43 -13.18 -11.05 -6.62
N ARG A 44 -11.94 -10.70 -7.01
CA ARG A 44 -11.47 -10.64 -8.41
C ARG A 44 -12.43 -9.90 -9.33
N SER A 45 -12.94 -8.76 -8.87
CA SER A 45 -13.96 -7.96 -9.56
C SER A 45 -13.33 -6.72 -10.22
N PRO A 46 -12.80 -6.82 -11.46
CA PRO A 46 -12.08 -5.72 -12.11
C PRO A 46 -12.94 -4.46 -12.30
N ASP A 47 -14.22 -4.61 -12.66
CA ASP A 47 -15.14 -3.47 -12.86
C ASP A 47 -15.33 -2.64 -11.57
N ARG A 48 -15.30 -3.31 -10.41
CA ARG A 48 -15.37 -2.64 -9.10
C ARG A 48 -14.07 -1.92 -8.77
N LEU A 49 -12.92 -2.46 -9.19
CA LEU A 49 -11.62 -1.83 -8.93
C LEU A 49 -11.50 -0.48 -9.64
N GLU A 50 -11.99 -0.35 -10.87
CA GLU A 50 -11.95 0.93 -11.59
C GLU A 50 -12.73 2.02 -10.84
N THR A 51 -13.94 1.69 -10.39
CA THR A 51 -14.78 2.62 -9.61
C THR A 51 -14.13 3.00 -8.28
N VAL A 52 -13.53 2.02 -7.60
CA VAL A 52 -12.85 2.22 -6.32
C VAL A 52 -11.59 3.09 -6.48
N LEU A 53 -10.80 2.86 -7.52
CA LEU A 53 -9.59 3.64 -7.81
C LEU A 53 -9.96 5.11 -8.10
N ALA A 54 -10.98 5.36 -8.92
CA ALA A 54 -11.43 6.73 -9.20
C ALA A 54 -11.85 7.47 -7.92
N ARG A 55 -12.59 6.81 -7.01
CA ARG A 55 -12.98 7.38 -5.71
C ARG A 55 -11.78 7.64 -4.81
N LYS A 56 -10.83 6.71 -4.75
CA LYS A 56 -9.60 6.81 -3.97
C LYS A 56 -8.75 8.00 -4.43
N GLU A 57 -8.57 8.16 -5.75
CA GLU A 57 -7.84 9.28 -6.33
C GLU A 57 -8.49 10.63 -6.03
N ALA A 58 -9.82 10.70 -6.15
CA ALA A 58 -10.57 11.91 -5.81
C ALA A 58 -10.38 12.30 -4.33
N LEU A 59 -10.50 11.34 -3.41
CA LEU A 59 -10.29 11.56 -1.98
C LEU A 59 -8.86 11.96 -1.65
N CYS A 60 -7.85 11.30 -2.24
CA CYS A 60 -6.45 11.65 -2.02
C CYS A 60 -6.13 13.07 -2.48
N ARG A 61 -6.68 13.50 -3.62
CA ARG A 61 -6.53 14.87 -4.13
C ARG A 61 -7.16 15.87 -3.16
N ASP A 62 -8.41 15.64 -2.78
CA ASP A 62 -9.18 16.49 -1.87
C ASP A 62 -8.51 16.66 -0.49
N ILE A 63 -8.04 15.55 0.10
CA ILE A 63 -7.26 15.58 1.35
C ILE A 63 -6.01 16.43 1.18
N THR A 64 -5.27 16.25 0.09
CA THR A 64 -4.02 16.98 -0.18
C THR A 64 -4.28 18.48 -0.34
N ASP A 65 -5.25 18.85 -1.16
CA ASP A 65 -5.61 20.25 -1.41
C ASP A 65 -6.05 20.95 -0.12
N ARG A 66 -6.85 20.26 0.70
CA ARG A 66 -7.31 20.80 1.99
C ARG A 66 -6.17 20.91 3.00
N GLN A 67 -5.27 19.94 3.07
CA GLN A 67 -4.09 20.01 3.94
C GLN A 67 -3.17 21.17 3.57
N GLN A 68 -2.91 21.36 2.27
CA GLN A 68 -2.09 22.47 1.80
C GLN A 68 -2.73 23.83 2.13
N THR A 69 -4.05 23.95 1.93
CA THR A 69 -4.81 25.16 2.29
C THR A 69 -4.71 25.45 3.79
N LEU A 70 -4.85 24.42 4.64
CA LEU A 70 -4.73 24.54 6.09
C LEU A 70 -3.34 24.99 6.51
N LEU A 71 -2.29 24.34 5.98
CA LEU A 71 -0.90 24.69 6.29
C LEU A 71 -0.56 26.12 5.83
N GLY A 72 -1.05 26.53 4.66
CA GLY A 72 -0.90 27.90 4.17
C GLY A 72 -1.60 28.94 5.07
N ALA A 73 -2.75 28.61 5.65
CA ALA A 73 -3.49 29.48 6.56
C ALA A 73 -2.87 29.57 7.97
N LEU A 74 -2.18 28.51 8.42
CA LEU A 74 -1.59 28.42 9.75
C LEU A 74 -0.19 29.05 9.85
N GLY A 75 0.50 29.26 8.72
CA GLY A 75 1.85 29.82 8.71
C GLY A 75 2.96 28.83 9.12
N PRO A 76 4.21 29.30 9.30
CA PRO A 76 5.39 28.43 9.43
C PRO A 76 5.53 27.70 10.77
N ASP A 77 4.82 28.11 11.82
CA ASP A 77 4.89 27.44 13.14
C ASP A 77 3.50 27.29 13.79
N PRO A 78 2.67 26.35 13.28
CA PRO A 78 1.35 26.11 13.83
C PRO A 78 1.44 25.41 15.18
N VAL A 79 0.86 26.00 16.23
CA VAL A 79 0.48 25.24 17.42
C VAL A 79 -0.72 24.37 17.04
N LEU A 80 -0.46 23.10 16.75
CA LEU A 80 -1.48 22.14 16.38
C LEU A 80 -2.25 21.68 17.63
N PRO A 81 -3.60 21.67 17.58
CA PRO A 81 -4.40 21.16 18.68
C PRO A 81 -4.20 19.65 18.87
N GLU A 82 -4.36 19.15 20.10
CA GLU A 82 -4.25 17.71 20.43
C GLU A 82 -5.20 16.84 19.58
N SER A 83 -6.32 17.39 19.10
CA SER A 83 -7.26 16.70 18.21
C SER A 83 -6.61 16.19 16.91
N MET A 84 -5.51 16.80 16.45
CA MET A 84 -4.72 16.31 15.32
C MET A 84 -4.10 14.91 15.56
N GLY A 85 -4.05 14.45 16.81
CA GLY A 85 -3.65 13.08 17.14
C GLY A 85 -4.55 12.02 16.49
N ASP A 86 -5.85 12.26 16.46
CA ASP A 86 -6.82 11.34 15.86
C ASP A 86 -6.64 11.23 14.35
N LEU A 87 -6.38 12.36 13.69
CA LEU A 87 -6.04 12.40 12.26
C LEU A 87 -4.78 11.61 11.93
N ARG A 88 -3.76 11.68 12.79
CA ARG A 88 -2.52 10.90 12.59
C ARG A 88 -2.77 9.41 12.70
N ALA A 89 -3.55 8.99 13.70
CA ALA A 89 -3.93 7.60 13.87
C ALA A 89 -4.71 7.08 12.65
N LEU A 90 -5.70 7.84 12.19
CA LEU A 90 -6.52 7.47 11.04
C LEU A 90 -5.73 7.43 9.72
N ALA A 91 -4.80 8.37 9.53
CA ALA A 91 -3.88 8.35 8.40
C ALA A 91 -2.96 7.12 8.42
N GLU A 92 -2.48 6.71 9.59
CA GLU A 92 -1.69 5.49 9.73
C GLU A 92 -2.51 4.24 9.41
N THR A 93 -3.77 4.18 9.87
CA THR A 93 -4.70 3.10 9.49
C THR A 93 -4.87 3.02 7.97
N CYS A 94 -5.11 4.16 7.31
CA CYS A 94 -5.22 4.20 5.85
C CYS A 94 -3.93 3.73 5.15
N ARG A 95 -2.75 4.12 5.65
CA ARG A 95 -1.46 3.64 5.12
C ARG A 95 -1.31 2.12 5.25
N SER A 96 -1.65 1.58 6.41
CA SER A 96 -1.58 0.13 6.68
C SER A 96 -2.50 -0.66 5.75
N GLU A 97 -3.76 -0.23 5.59
CA GLU A 97 -4.72 -0.87 4.69
C GLU A 97 -4.27 -0.78 3.22
N ASN A 98 -3.79 0.38 2.77
CA ASN A 98 -3.25 0.53 1.43
C ASN A 98 -2.03 -0.38 1.17
N ALA A 99 -1.14 -0.53 2.16
CA ALA A 99 0.00 -1.45 2.06
C ALA A 99 -0.46 -2.92 1.96
N LEU A 100 -1.51 -3.30 2.70
CA LEU A 100 -2.10 -4.63 2.60
C LEU A 100 -2.69 -4.89 1.20
N ASN A 101 -3.48 -3.94 0.67
CA ASN A 101 -4.07 -4.03 -0.67
C ASN A 101 -2.98 -4.15 -1.74
N GLY A 102 -1.90 -3.37 -1.60
CA GLY A 102 -0.72 -3.47 -2.47
C GLY A 102 -0.09 -4.86 -2.45
N ARG A 103 -0.01 -5.54 -1.29
CA ARG A 103 0.48 -6.93 -1.22
C ARG A 103 -0.43 -7.91 -1.95
N ILE A 104 -1.76 -7.77 -1.79
CA ILE A 104 -2.75 -8.62 -2.45
C ILE A 104 -2.66 -8.46 -3.97
N ALA A 105 -2.68 -7.23 -4.47
CA ALA A 105 -2.57 -6.93 -5.90
C ALA A 105 -1.26 -7.46 -6.51
N ASN A 106 -0.13 -7.25 -5.83
CA ASN A 106 1.17 -7.76 -6.29
C ASN A 106 1.21 -9.29 -6.36
N ARG A 107 0.61 -9.98 -5.39
CA ARG A 107 0.51 -11.44 -5.40
C ARG A 107 -0.32 -11.92 -6.61
N ALA A 108 -1.49 -11.33 -6.83
CA ALA A 108 -2.35 -11.65 -7.96
C ALA A 108 -1.62 -11.45 -9.31
N ARG A 109 -0.89 -10.34 -9.45
CA ARG A 109 -0.08 -10.05 -10.65
C ARG A 109 1.01 -11.09 -10.88
N ARG A 110 1.75 -11.49 -9.83
CA ARG A 110 2.79 -12.53 -9.92
C ARG A 110 2.21 -13.88 -10.37
N THR A 111 1.07 -14.27 -9.82
CA THR A 111 0.39 -15.51 -10.22
C THR A 111 -0.04 -15.45 -11.69
N THR A 112 -0.67 -14.34 -12.11
CA THR A 112 -1.12 -14.16 -13.49
C THR A 112 0.05 -14.21 -14.46
N ARG A 113 1.17 -13.52 -14.15
CA ARG A 113 2.37 -13.54 -14.98
C ARG A 113 2.94 -14.94 -15.14
N ARG A 114 3.06 -15.72 -14.05
CA ARG A 114 3.52 -17.12 -14.13
C ARG A 114 2.63 -18.00 -14.99
N LEU A 115 1.32 -17.81 -14.93
CA LEU A 115 0.37 -18.55 -15.78
C LEU A 115 0.53 -18.17 -17.25
N LEU A 116 0.70 -16.88 -17.54
CA LEU A 116 0.99 -16.42 -18.90
C LEU A 116 2.31 -16.99 -19.41
N ASP A 117 3.39 -16.92 -18.60
CA ASP A 117 4.71 -17.47 -18.97
C ASP A 117 4.66 -18.97 -19.25
N ALA A 118 3.80 -19.72 -18.55
CA ALA A 118 3.58 -21.15 -18.81
C ALA A 118 2.82 -21.39 -20.13
N LEU A 119 1.83 -20.55 -20.45
CA LEU A 119 1.05 -20.64 -21.69
C LEU A 119 1.83 -20.19 -22.93
N THR A 120 2.70 -19.20 -22.78
CA THR A 120 3.51 -18.65 -23.89
C THR A 120 4.84 -19.38 -24.08
N GLY A 121 5.17 -20.37 -23.24
CA GLY A 121 6.42 -21.11 -23.31
C GLY A 121 7.66 -20.25 -23.01
N THR A 122 7.47 -19.06 -22.45
CA THR A 122 8.55 -18.14 -22.02
C THR A 122 8.97 -18.36 -20.58
N SER A 123 8.43 -19.40 -19.93
CA SER A 123 9.01 -19.95 -18.72
C SER A 123 10.45 -20.34 -19.05
N GLY A 124 11.41 -19.52 -18.61
CA GLY A 124 12.85 -19.73 -18.80
C GLY A 124 13.39 -20.90 -17.97
N ASP A 125 12.67 -22.01 -17.97
CA ASP A 125 13.18 -23.31 -17.62
C ASP A 125 13.12 -24.14 -18.90
N ASP A 126 14.29 -24.62 -19.27
CA ASP A 126 14.55 -25.73 -20.18
C ASP A 126 13.79 -27.00 -19.76
N ALA A 127 12.46 -26.94 -19.73
CA ALA A 127 11.57 -28.06 -19.37
C ALA A 127 11.66 -29.22 -20.39
N TYR A 128 12.41 -29.01 -21.48
CA TYR A 128 12.76 -30.01 -22.48
C TYR A 128 14.23 -30.41 -22.52
N ASP A 129 15.10 -29.91 -21.62
CA ASP A 129 16.52 -30.23 -21.68
C ASP A 129 16.86 -31.48 -20.82
N ARG A 130 16.91 -32.61 -21.56
CA ARG A 130 17.53 -33.93 -21.30
C ARG A 130 16.88 -34.95 -20.34
N PRO A 131 16.21 -35.97 -20.89
CA PRO A 131 16.35 -37.33 -20.38
C PRO A 131 17.68 -37.93 -20.89
N GLY A 132 18.60 -38.30 -19.97
CA GLY A 132 19.67 -39.25 -20.33
C GLY A 132 21.12 -38.92 -19.97
N GLN A 133 21.42 -38.12 -18.94
CA GLN A 133 22.78 -38.09 -18.39
C GLN A 133 22.87 -38.86 -17.08
N THR A 134 22.95 -40.18 -17.20
CA THR A 134 23.48 -41.05 -16.15
C THR A 134 25.01 -40.89 -16.16
N PRO A 135 25.66 -40.41 -15.09
CA PRO A 135 27.12 -40.38 -15.06
C PRO A 135 27.67 -41.82 -15.05
N PRO A 136 28.72 -42.15 -15.83
CA PRO A 136 29.30 -43.47 -15.81
C PRO A 136 30.00 -43.74 -14.48
N ARG A 137 29.52 -44.75 -13.76
CA ARG A 137 30.24 -45.39 -12.64
C ARG A 137 31.47 -46.11 -13.19
N SER A 138 32.61 -45.45 -13.20
CA SER A 138 33.92 -46.10 -13.34
C SER A 138 34.36 -46.65 -11.97
N ARG A 139 34.04 -47.92 -11.71
CA ARG A 139 34.78 -48.79 -10.79
C ARG A 139 35.35 -49.93 -11.63
N GLY A 140 36.55 -49.71 -12.15
CA GLY A 140 37.37 -50.72 -12.82
C GLY A 140 38.58 -51.06 -11.97
N THR A 141 38.47 -52.15 -11.23
CA THR A 141 39.49 -52.80 -10.40
C THR A 141 40.65 -53.27 -11.27
N GLY A 142 41.86 -52.77 -11.02
CA GLY A 142 43.10 -53.23 -11.67
C GLY A 142 44.10 -53.74 -10.64
N HIS A 143 43.90 -54.96 -10.15
CA HIS A 143 44.85 -55.64 -9.29
C HIS A 143 45.96 -56.25 -10.17
N ARG A 144 47.21 -55.82 -9.98
CA ARG A 144 48.39 -56.38 -10.64
C ARG A 144 48.85 -57.63 -9.88
N LEU A 145 48.84 -58.79 -10.54
CA LEU A 145 49.67 -59.94 -10.19
C LEU A 145 51.02 -59.77 -10.90
N GLY A 146 52.12 -60.03 -10.17
CA GLY A 146 53.49 -59.62 -10.51
C GLY A 146 54.23 -60.50 -11.51
N THR A 147 55.45 -60.07 -11.84
CA THR A 147 56.75 -60.77 -11.68
C THR A 147 57.79 -60.17 -12.65
N ALA A 148 58.90 -59.65 -12.12
CA ALA A 148 60.28 -59.83 -12.57
C ALA A 148 61.21 -59.08 -11.60
#